data_AF-A0A534XSD5-F1
#
_entry.id   AF-A0A534XSD5-F1
#
_cell.length_a   1.000
_cell.length_b   1.000
_cell.length_c   1.000
_cell.angle_alpha   90.00
_cell.angle_beta   90.00
_cell.angle_gamma   90.00
#
_symmetry.space_group_name_H-M   'P 1'
#
loop_
_entity.id
_entity.type
_entity.pdbx_description
1 polymer ?
#
loop_
_entity_poly.entity_id
_entity_poly.type
_entity_poly.pdbx_seq_one_letter_code
_entity_poly.pdbx_strand_id
1 'polypeptide(L)' 'GLQPGDTIHALNRLPIESVEDLRRAVKDRKGGEPVVLQIEREGRFRYLFFETE' A
#
# COMPACT_ATOMS: atom_id res chain seq x y z
N GLY A 1 -4.15 10.40 -3.60
CA GLY A 1 -3.18 10.00 -2.56
C GLY A 1 -3.89 9.35 -1.38
N LEU A 2 -3.11 8.84 -0.43
CA LEU A 2 -3.60 8.23 0.82
C LEU A 2 -4.34 9.28 1.67
N GLN A 3 -5.37 8.87 2.40
CA GLN A 3 -6.16 9.74 3.29
C GLN A 3 -6.46 9.03 4.61
N PRO A 4 -6.66 9.78 5.71
CA PRO A 4 -7.18 9.21 6.94
C PRO A 4 -8.48 8.44 6.69
N GLY A 5 -8.60 7.26 7.30
CA GLY A 5 -9.72 6.34 7.08
C GLY A 5 -9.50 5.30 5.97
N ASP A 6 -8.42 5.40 5.19
CA ASP A 6 -8.01 4.31 4.29
C ASP A 6 -7.57 3.08 5.08
N THR A 7 -8.10 1.92 4.68
CA THR A 7 -7.58 0.62 5.14
C THR A 7 -6.75 0.00 4.02
N ILE A 8 -5.50 -0.33 4.28
CA ILE A 8 -4.59 -0.95 3.30
C ILE A 8 -4.79 -2.46 3.33
N HIS A 9 -5.03 -3.06 2.16
CA HIS A 9 -5.23 -4.50 1.99
C HIS A 9 -4.06 -5.19 1.28
N ALA A 10 -3.36 -4.49 0.39
CA ALA A 10 -2.22 -5.06 -0.34
C ALA A 10 -1.22 -4.01 -0.82
N LEU A 11 0.04 -4.43 -0.96
CA LEU A 11 1.12 -3.68 -1.61
C LEU A 11 1.65 -4.51 -2.80
N ASN A 12 1.57 -4.01 -4.04
CA ASN A 12 2.03 -4.71 -5.25
C ASN A 12 1.55 -6.18 -5.35
N ARG A 13 0.28 -6.43 -5.03
CA ARG A 13 -0.36 -7.76 -4.97
C ARG A 13 0.08 -8.66 -3.81
N LEU A 14 0.95 -8.18 -2.92
CA LEU A 14 1.24 -8.84 -1.65
C LEU A 14 0.14 -8.46 -0.63
N PRO A 15 -0.65 -9.41 -0.11
CA PRO A 15 -1.60 -9.14 0.96
C PRO A 15 -0.91 -8.58 2.21
N ILE A 16 -1.53 -7.60 2.84
CA ILE A 16 -1.05 -6.95 4.05
C ILE A 16 -2.10 -7.14 5.13
N GLU A 17 -1.76 -7.90 6.17
CA GLU A 17 -2.69 -8.21 7.28
C GLU A 17 -2.38 -7.39 8.53
N SER A 18 -1.18 -6.79 8.60
CA SER A 18 -0.75 -5.98 9.73
C SER A 18 0.12 -4.80 9.33
N VAL A 19 0.24 -3.84 10.24
CA VAL A 19 1.17 -2.71 10.09
C VAL A 19 2.62 -3.20 9.99
N GLU A 20 2.96 -4.28 10.71
CA GLU A 20 4.31 -4.86 10.66
C GLU A 20 4.62 -5.48 9.29
N ASP A 21 3.64 -6.13 8.65
CA ASP A 21 3.76 -6.64 7.28
C ASP A 21 3.98 -5.51 6.30
N LEU A 22 3.21 -4.42 6.42
CA LEU A 22 3.38 -3.25 5.57
C LEU A 22 4.79 -2.65 5.72
N ARG A 23 5.28 -2.49 6.95
CA ARG A 23 6.62 -1.95 7.22
C ARG A 23 7.71 -2.81 6.59
N ARG A 24 7.61 -4.14 6.73
CA ARG A 24 8.55 -5.08 6.08
C ARG A 24 8.47 -4.98 4.56
N ALA A 25 7.27 -5.04 4.00
CA ALA A 25 7.04 -4.99 2.55
C ALA A 25 7.53 -3.69 1.92
N VAL A 26 7.50 -2.56 2.64
CA VAL A 26 8.09 -1.30 2.18
C VAL A 26 9.62 -1.31 2.31
N LYS A 27 10.15 -1.79 3.44
CA LYS A 27 11.61 -1.81 3.71
C LYS A 27 12.39 -2.72 2.76
N ASP A 28 11.79 -3.83 2.34
CA ASP A 28 12.43 -4.81 1.46
C ASP A 28 12.54 -4.31 0.01
N ARG A 29 11.92 -3.17 -0.33
CA ARG A 29 11.95 -2.59 -1.66
C ARG A 29 13.16 -1.70 -1.85
N LYS A 30 13.76 -1.77 -3.04
CA LYS A 30 14.79 -0.84 -3.46
C LYS A 30 14.13 0.51 -3.77
N GLY A 31 14.80 1.61 -3.40
CA GLY A 31 14.36 2.95 -3.80
C GLY A 31 14.21 3.05 -5.31
N GLY A 32 13.20 3.79 -5.77
CA GLY A 32 12.90 3.95 -7.20
C GLY A 32 11.87 2.96 -7.76
N GLU A 33 11.47 1.91 -7.03
CA GLU A 33 10.46 0.98 -7.54
C GLU A 33 9.02 1.47 -7.29
N PRO A 34 8.15 1.51 -8.32
CA PRO A 34 6.77 1.94 -8.16
C PRO A 34 6.00 1.15 -7.09
N VAL A 35 5.14 1.83 -6.34
CA VAL A 35 4.31 1.23 -5.30
C VAL A 35 2.84 1.38 -5.68
N VAL A 36 2.12 0.27 -5.66
CA VAL A 36 0.66 0.22 -5.81
C VAL A 36 0.08 -0.29 -4.50
N LEU A 37 -0.75 0.52 -3.86
CA LEU A 37 -1.55 0.11 -2.71
C LEU A 37 -2.97 -0.23 -3.15
N GLN A 38 -3.47 -1.39 -2.73
CA GLN A 38 -4.90 -1.63 -2.67
C GLN A 38 -5.42 -1.10 -1.34
N ILE A 39 -6.36 -0.16 -1.41
CA ILE A 39 -7.02 0.40 -0.23
C ILE A 39 -8.52 0.12 -0.29
N GLU A 40 -9.15 0.16 0.86
CA GLU A 40 -10.58 0.29 1.02
C GLU A 40 -10.89 1.67 1.63
N ARG A 41 -11.78 2.41 0.96
CA ARG A 41 -12.29 3.70 1.42
C ARG A 41 -13.79 3.73 1.24
N GLU A 42 -14.53 3.95 2.32
CA GLU A 42 -16.00 4.02 2.31
C GLU A 42 -16.63 2.73 1.73
N GLY A 43 -16.10 1.56 2.11
CA GLY A 43 -16.59 0.26 1.63
C GLY A 43 -16.26 -0.05 0.17
N ARG A 44 -15.36 0.72 -0.46
CA ARG A 44 -14.97 0.54 -1.87
C ARG A 44 -13.48 0.33 -2.00
N PHE A 45 -13.10 -0.72 -2.73
CA PHE A 45 -11.72 -0.98 -3.10
C PHE A 45 -11.22 0.00 -4.17
N ARG A 46 -10.00 0.52 -3.98
CA ARG A 46 -9.32 1.42 -4.92
C ARG A 46 -7.83 1.06 -4.99
N TYR A 47 -7.20 1.39 -6.10
CA TYR A 47 -5.75 1.31 -6.24
C TYR A 47 -5.15 2.71 -6.22
N LEU A 48 -4.08 2.90 -5.43
CA LEU A 48 -3.29 4.12 -5.39
C LEU A 48 -1.87 3.82 -5.87
N PHE A 49 -1.41 4.58 -6.85
CA PHE A 49 -0.05 4.49 -7.39
C PHE A 49 0.83 5.59 -6.78
N PHE A 50 2.04 5.23 -6.41
CA PHE A 50 3.07 6.13 -5.89
C PHE A 50 4.38 5.90 -6.65
N GLU A 51 4.96 6.99 -7.11
CA GLU A 51 6.34 7.03 -7.56
C GLU A 51 7.20 7.24 -6.31
N THR A 52 8.15 6.34 -6.06
CA THR A 52 9.15 6.55 -5.02
C THR A 52 10.35 7.21 -5.70
N GLU A 53 10.59 8.49 -5.42
CA GLU A 53 11.86 9.14 -5.77
C GLU A 53 13.02 8.61 -4.92
#